data_AF-A0A946VAD5-F1
#
_entry.id   AF-A0A946VAD5-F1
#
_cell.length_a   1.000
_cell.length_b   1.000
_cell.length_c   1.000
_cell.angle_alpha   90.00
_cell.angle_beta   90.00
_cell.angle_gamma   90.00
#
_symmetry.space_group_name_H-M   'P 1'
#
loop_
_entity.id
_entity.type
_entity.pdbx_description
1 polymer ?
#
loop_
_entity_poly.entity_id
_entity_poly.type
_entity_poly.pdbx_seq_one_letter_code
_entity_poly.pdbx_strand_id
1 'polypeptide(L)'
;MDQVYPNPQDVGIKIPPNLQQERYCAGFRHGLKGGQLNRVEYMKQSFREGFRASKLYLRELRRSRGILDFPARWRFHMRVA
;
A
#
# COMPACT_ATOMS: atom_id res chain seq x y z
N MET A 1 9.78 -6.12 18.93
CA MET A 1 8.31 -6.23 18.87
C MET A 1 7.96 -6.72 17.48
N ASP A 2 7.49 -7.96 17.34
CA ASP A 2 7.03 -8.46 16.06
C ASP A 2 5.77 -7.71 15.66
N GLN A 3 5.92 -6.77 14.71
CA GLN A 3 4.77 -6.08 14.13
C GLN A 3 3.95 -7.09 13.33
N VAL A 4 2.86 -7.56 13.93
CA VAL A 4 1.86 -8.38 13.25
C VAL A 4 1.07 -7.47 12.32
N TYR A 5 1.28 -7.65 11.01
CA TYR A 5 0.54 -6.94 9.98
C TYR A 5 -0.80 -7.63 9.72
N PRO A 6 -1.92 -6.89 9.63
CA PRO A 6 -3.21 -7.48 9.33
C PRO A 6 -3.23 -8.10 7.93
N ASN A 7 -4.06 -9.12 7.75
CA ASN A 7 -4.45 -9.60 6.44
C ASN A 7 -5.56 -8.69 5.87
N PRO A 8 -5.80 -8.73 4.54
CA PRO A 8 -6.85 -7.93 3.91
C PRO A 8 -8.24 -8.10 4.55
N GLN A 9 -8.59 -9.32 4.92
CA GLN A 9 -9.89 -9.65 5.50
C GLN A 9 -10.10 -8.98 6.87
N ASP A 10 -9.04 -8.88 7.68
CA ASP A 10 -9.09 -8.29 9.02
C ASP A 10 -9.43 -6.80 8.98
N VAL A 11 -9.17 -6.14 7.84
CA VAL A 11 -9.46 -4.73 7.59
C VAL A 11 -10.65 -4.51 6.64
N GLY A 12 -11.43 -5.56 6.38
CA GLY A 12 -12.65 -5.48 5.57
C GLY A 12 -12.43 -5.43 4.05
N ILE A 13 -11.21 -5.72 3.56
CA ILE A 13 -10.91 -5.75 2.12
C ILE A 13 -11.29 -7.12 1.57
N LYS A 14 -12.30 -7.13 0.68
CA LYS A 14 -12.72 -8.32 -0.06
C LYS A 14 -11.70 -8.67 -1.13
N ILE A 15 -11.25 -9.93 -1.15
CA ILE A 15 -10.37 -10.43 -2.21
C ILE A 15 -11.24 -10.89 -3.38
N PRO A 16 -10.99 -10.39 -4.60
CA PRO A 16 -11.68 -10.86 -5.80
C PRO A 16 -11.49 -12.39 -5.99
N PRO A 17 -12.55 -13.14 -6.33
CA PRO A 17 -12.49 -14.60 -6.41
C PRO A 17 -11.61 -15.11 -7.56
N ASN A 18 -11.35 -14.27 -8.55
CA ASN A 18 -10.46 -14.56 -9.68
C ASN A 18 -8.96 -14.42 -9.34
N LEU A 19 -8.62 -13.97 -8.14
CA LEU A 19 -7.24 -13.79 -7.69
C LEU A 19 -6.85 -14.91 -6.71
N GLN A 20 -5.61 -15.38 -6.84
CA GLN A 20 -5.06 -16.31 -5.84
C GLN A 20 -4.90 -15.61 -4.49
N GLN A 21 -5.64 -16.09 -3.51
CA GLN A 21 -5.72 -15.51 -2.16
C GLN A 21 -4.35 -15.36 -1.50
N GLU A 22 -3.50 -16.39 -1.59
CA GLU A 22 -2.16 -16.37 -0.98
C GLU A 22 -1.28 -15.26 -1.55
N ARG A 23 -1.27 -15.09 -2.88
CA ARG A 23 -0.50 -14.04 -3.56
C ARG A 23 -1.03 -12.65 -3.20
N TYR A 24 -2.34 -12.51 -3.14
CA TYR A 24 -2.98 -11.26 -2.75
C TYR A 24 -2.59 -10.87 -1.31
N CYS A 25 -2.72 -11.79 -0.35
CA CYS A 25 -2.35 -11.56 1.04
C CYS A 25 -0.85 -11.27 1.20
N ALA A 26 0.02 -11.97 0.45
CA ALA A 26 1.46 -11.72 0.45
C ALA A 26 1.79 -10.31 -0.07
N GLY A 27 1.15 -9.88 -1.16
CA GLY A 27 1.32 -8.54 -1.72
C GLY A 27 0.83 -7.44 -0.79
N PHE A 28 -0.29 -7.69 -0.11
CA PHE A 28 -0.82 -6.78 0.90
C PHE A 28 0.16 -6.60 2.06
N ARG A 29 0.65 -7.70 2.64
CA ARG A 29 1.64 -7.68 3.73
C ARG A 29 2.95 -7.00 3.30
N HIS A 30 3.40 -7.24 2.06
CA HIS A 30 4.61 -6.60 1.54
C HIS A 30 4.47 -5.06 1.48
N GLY A 31 3.35 -4.55 0.98
CA GLY A 31 3.15 -3.11 0.87
C GLY A 31 2.96 -2.41 2.23
N LEU A 32 2.46 -3.13 3.24
CA LEU A 32 2.42 -2.67 4.64
C LEU A 32 3.82 -2.55 5.28
N LYS A 33 4.74 -3.47 4.96
CA LYS A 33 6.15 -3.44 5.44
C LYS A 33 6.99 -2.29 4.86
N GLY A 34 6.41 -1.40 4.05
CA GLY A 34 7.12 -0.25 3.48
C GLY A 34 7.66 -0.48 2.07
N GLY A 35 7.38 -1.63 1.44
CA GLY A 35 7.65 -1.85 0.01
C GLY A 35 9.14 -1.90 -0.36
N GLN A 36 10.05 -2.11 0.60
CA GLN A 36 11.44 -2.30 0.26
C GLN A 36 11.61 -3.62 -0.54
N LEU A 37 12.10 -3.52 -1.78
CA LEU A 37 12.32 -4.65 -2.68
C LEU A 37 13.63 -5.37 -2.34
N ASN A 38 13.75 -5.82 -1.10
CA ASN A 38 15.01 -6.36 -0.56
C ASN A 38 15.21 -7.83 -0.92
N ARG A 39 14.22 -8.44 -1.57
CA ARG A 39 14.15 -9.87 -1.86
C ARG A 39 13.58 -10.09 -3.25
N VAL A 40 14.26 -10.90 -4.05
CA VAL A 40 13.89 -11.17 -5.45
C VAL A 40 12.54 -11.89 -5.55
N GLU A 41 12.16 -12.66 -4.52
CA GLU A 41 10.86 -13.33 -4.46
C GLU A 41 9.69 -12.32 -4.46
N TYR A 42 9.92 -11.07 -4.01
CA TYR A 42 8.93 -9.99 -4.04
C TYR A 42 8.66 -9.42 -5.44
N MET A 43 9.41 -9.80 -6.48
CA MET A 43 9.04 -9.49 -7.86
C MET A 43 8.34 -10.65 -8.57
N LYS A 44 8.63 -11.90 -8.18
CA LYS A 44 8.15 -13.11 -8.89
C LYS A 44 6.71 -13.49 -8.59
N GLN A 45 6.14 -13.06 -7.47
CA GLN A 45 4.85 -13.55 -6.96
C GLN A 45 3.62 -12.70 -7.39
N SER A 46 3.73 -11.83 -8.40
CA SER A 46 2.61 -11.08 -9.01
C SER A 46 1.69 -10.42 -7.97
N PHE A 47 2.21 -9.37 -7.34
CA PHE A 47 1.64 -8.76 -6.13
C PHE A 47 0.72 -7.57 -6.37
N ARG A 48 0.37 -7.25 -7.62
CA ARG A 48 -0.01 -5.89 -7.99
C ARG A 48 -1.27 -5.41 -7.26
N GLU A 49 -2.29 -6.25 -7.21
CA GLU A 49 -3.58 -5.95 -6.61
C GLU A 49 -3.49 -5.88 -5.08
N GLY A 50 -2.91 -6.89 -4.44
CA GLY A 50 -2.70 -6.90 -2.98
C GLY A 50 -1.82 -5.75 -2.51
N PHE A 51 -0.73 -5.48 -3.23
CA PHE A 51 0.14 -4.34 -2.95
C PHE A 51 -0.61 -3.01 -3.11
N ARG A 52 -1.37 -2.83 -4.19
CA ARG A 52 -2.18 -1.62 -4.40
C ARG A 52 -3.20 -1.43 -3.27
N ALA A 53 -3.88 -2.51 -2.86
CA ALA A 53 -4.83 -2.48 -1.76
C ALA A 53 -4.16 -2.01 -0.46
N SER A 54 -2.94 -2.45 -0.17
CA SER A 54 -2.19 -2.00 1.00
C SER A 54 -1.89 -0.50 0.99
N LYS A 55 -1.58 0.07 -0.19
CA LYS A 55 -1.33 1.52 -0.33
C LYS A 55 -2.59 2.34 -0.11
N LEU A 56 -3.71 1.87 -0.63
CA LEU A 56 -5.01 2.51 -0.39
C LEU A 56 -5.40 2.43 1.09
N TYR A 57 -5.22 1.26 1.71
CA TYR A 57 -5.45 1.08 3.14
C TYR A 57 -4.57 2.02 3.99
N LEU A 58 -3.27 2.10 3.72
CA LEU A 58 -2.37 2.99 4.45
C LEU A 58 -2.74 4.47 4.27
N ARG A 59 -3.18 4.87 3.07
CA ARG A 59 -3.67 6.23 2.82
C ARG A 59 -4.91 6.53 3.66
N GLU A 60 -5.85 5.59 3.72
CA GLU A 60 -7.08 5.77 4.50
C GLU A 60 -6.79 5.77 6.01
N LEU A 61 -5.88 4.90 6.47
CA LEU A 61 -5.41 4.87 7.86
C LEU A 61 -4.71 6.17 8.28
N ARG A 62 -3.98 6.81 7.37
CA ARG A 62 -3.37 8.13 7.62
C ARG A 62 -4.43 9.20 7.74
N ARG A 63 -5.40 9.22 6.82
CA ARG A 63 -6.53 10.16 6.86
C ARG A 63 -7.33 10.03 8.16
N SER A 64 -7.64 8.81 8.59
CA SER A 64 -8.40 8.59 9.84
C SER A 64 -7.64 9.03 11.09
N ARG A 65 -6.30 9.07 11.04
CA ARG A 65 -5.44 9.62 12.10
C ARG A 65 -5.23 11.13 11.99
N GLY A 66 -5.91 11.81 11.07
CA GLY A 66 -5.71 13.24 10.83
C GLY A 66 -4.34 13.58 10.23
N ILE A 67 -3.60 12.59 9.72
CA ILE A 67 -2.33 12.82 9.03
C ILE A 67 -2.68 13.33 7.63
N LEU A 68 -2.55 14.64 7.45
CA LEU A 68 -2.78 15.31 6.19
C LEU A 68 -1.61 15.02 5.23
N ASP A 69 -1.83 14.11 4.27
CA ASP A 69 -0.92 13.96 3.13
C ASP A 69 -1.16 15.17 2.20
N PHE A 70 -0.39 16.25 2.34
CA PHE A 70 -0.49 17.43 1.48
C PHE A 70 -0.27 17.07 0.00
N PRO A 71 -1.29 17.15 -0.88
CA PRO A 71 -1.10 16.94 -2.30
C PRO A 71 -0.94 18.30 -2.99
N ALA A 72 0.29 18.61 -3.36
CA ALA A 72 0.71 19.09 -4.69
C ALA A 72 1.96 19.98 -4.59
N ARG A 73 3.07 19.51 -5.19
CA ARG A 73 4.24 20.34 -5.49
C ARG A 73 3.90 21.24 -6.68
N TRP A 74 3.16 22.31 -6.48
CA TRP A 74 3.06 23.35 -7.50
C TRP A 74 4.43 24.02 -7.62
N ARG A 75 5.07 23.96 -8.80
CA ARG A 75 6.27 24.75 -9.08
C ARG A 75 5.84 26.15 -9.48
N PHE A 76 5.80 27.07 -8.52
CA PHE A 76 5.54 28.49 -8.80
C PHE A 76 6.73 29.05 -9.60
N HIS A 77 6.52 29.41 -10.87
CA HIS A 77 7.48 30.19 -11.64
C HIS A 77 7.02 31.65 -11.64
N MET A 78 7.61 32.45 -10.76
CA MET A 78 7.43 33.90 -10.79
C MET A 78 8.41 34.44 -11.84
N ARG A 79 7.89 35.00 -12.94
CA ARG A 79 8.70 35.87 -13.81
C ARG A 79 8.76 37.22 -13.13
N VAL A 80 9.97 37.62 -12.73
CA VAL A 80 10.25 38.99 -12.29
C VAL A 80 10.15 39.89 -13.52
N ALA A 81 9.32 40.93 -13.43
CA ALA A 81 9.17 41.98 -14.44
C ALA A 81 10.24 43.05 -14.26
#